data_AF-A0A3B9MRQ2-F1
#
_entry.id   AF-A0A3B9MRQ2-F1
#
_cell.length_a   1.000
_cell.length_b   1.000
_cell.length_c   1.000
_cell.angle_alpha   90.00
_cell.angle_beta   90.00
_cell.angle_gamma   90.00
#
_symmetry.space_group_name_H-M   'P 1'
#
loop_
_entity.id
_entity.type
_entity.pdbx_description
1 polymer ?
#
loop_
_entity_poly.entity_id
_entity_poly.type
_entity_poly.pdbx_seq_one_letter_code
_entity_poly.pdbx_strand_id
1 'polypeptide(L)'
;MPDRLVLIFLRFLSVFSFIGLKTIRQHYEENKRILSTADFFMRQNTFIEDQALWGKVKFGTGKHGNMAYSGCEVIAVFNALIAIKRQNHVQINEGIRADMMCGLIEAFERRGVVRRGEFGVAPTSIRDYLKRNGLNVRVYDKKEIADDKGNKNENMPSVFIATFYNHALDITEQIHTVCITKEKEGFFIHNSYNRGAAGTYDKKPSSDKGYEDLSEVINNLSDKEPKLIYLLGIS
;
A
#
# COMPACT_ATOMS: atom_id res chain seq x y z
N MET A 1 2.65 -20.00 1.07
CA MET A 1 1.21 -19.86 0.82
C MET A 1 0.70 -18.64 1.57
N PRO A 2 -0.25 -17.88 1.00
CA PRO A 2 -0.97 -16.82 1.70
C PRO A 2 -1.58 -17.32 3.01
N ASP A 3 -1.62 -16.47 4.04
CA ASP A 3 -2.29 -16.80 5.29
C ASP A 3 -3.81 -16.69 5.12
N ARG A 4 -4.42 -17.77 4.66
CA ARG A 4 -5.84 -17.80 4.27
C ARG A 4 -6.78 -17.48 5.42
N LEU A 5 -6.44 -17.88 6.65
CA LEU A 5 -7.29 -17.64 7.82
C LEU A 5 -7.39 -16.14 8.10
N VAL A 6 -6.26 -15.44 8.07
CA VAL A 6 -6.20 -13.99 8.26
C VAL A 6 -6.97 -13.27 7.16
N LEU A 7 -6.79 -13.68 5.90
CA LEU A 7 -7.49 -13.09 4.77
C LEU A 7 -9.01 -13.29 4.84
N ILE A 8 -9.47 -14.47 5.24
CA ILE A 8 -10.90 -14.77 5.44
C ILE A 8 -11.46 -13.93 6.58
N PHE A 9 -10.76 -13.88 7.71
CA PHE A 9 -11.17 -13.11 8.89
C PHE A 9 -11.30 -11.62 8.58
N LEU A 10 -10.26 -10.99 8.00
CA LEU A 10 -10.28 -9.58 7.63
C LEU A 10 -11.35 -9.29 6.57
N ARG A 11 -11.55 -10.20 5.60
CA ARG A 11 -12.63 -10.06 4.61
C ARG A 11 -13.98 -10.11 5.28
N PHE A 12 -14.23 -11.07 6.16
CA PHE A 12 -15.49 -11.19 6.90
C PHE A 12 -15.77 -9.89 7.66
N LEU A 13 -14.82 -9.39 8.45
CA LEU A 13 -14.97 -8.12 9.16
C LEU A 13 -15.23 -6.92 8.24
N SER A 14 -14.61 -6.88 7.06
CA SER A 14 -14.85 -5.80 6.09
C SER A 14 -16.27 -5.82 5.51
N VAL A 15 -16.88 -7.00 5.35
CA VAL A 15 -18.25 -7.13 4.81
C VAL A 15 -19.29 -6.55 5.78
N PHE A 16 -19.06 -6.67 7.09
CA PHE A 16 -19.94 -6.10 8.12
C PHE A 16 -19.56 -4.68 8.54
N SER A 17 -18.51 -4.11 7.93
CA SER A 17 -18.09 -2.74 8.20
C SER A 17 -18.80 -1.79 7.27
N PHE A 18 -19.58 -0.88 7.84
CA PHE A 18 -20.33 0.12 7.09
C PHE A 18 -19.95 1.54 7.54
N ILE A 19 -19.63 2.39 6.57
CA ILE A 19 -19.51 3.84 6.72
C ILE A 19 -20.64 4.47 5.92
N GLY A 20 -21.40 5.36 6.56
CA GLY A 20 -22.54 6.01 5.90
C GLY A 20 -22.11 6.87 4.71
N LEU A 21 -22.86 6.81 3.60
CA LEU A 21 -22.55 7.56 2.38
C LEU A 21 -22.39 9.07 2.60
N LYS A 22 -23.16 9.65 3.53
CA LYS A 22 -23.02 11.06 3.92
C LYS A 22 -21.63 11.35 4.49
N THR A 23 -21.12 10.47 5.35
CA THR A 23 -19.79 10.60 5.95
C THR A 23 -18.70 10.42 4.91
N ILE A 24 -18.80 9.42 4.04
CA ILE A 24 -17.85 9.21 2.93
C ILE A 24 -17.77 10.45 2.04
N ARG A 25 -18.92 11.04 1.69
CA ARG A 25 -18.95 12.29 0.91
C ARG A 25 -18.29 13.44 1.66
N GLN A 26 -18.54 13.58 2.96
CA GLN A 26 -17.87 14.60 3.77
C GLN A 26 -16.35 14.40 3.83
N HIS A 27 -15.88 13.15 3.96
CA HIS A 27 -14.46 12.83 3.90
C HIS A 27 -13.86 13.17 2.54
N TYR A 28 -14.54 12.81 1.45
CA TYR A 28 -14.10 13.14 0.09
C TYR A 28 -13.90 14.65 -0.10
N GLU A 29 -14.89 15.48 0.26
CA GLU A 29 -14.78 16.94 0.11
C GLU A 29 -13.68 17.54 1.00
N GLU A 30 -13.57 17.10 2.26
CA GLU A 30 -12.54 17.60 3.17
C GLU A 30 -11.14 17.16 2.74
N ASN A 31 -10.97 15.91 2.31
CA ASN A 31 -9.71 15.41 1.77
C ASN A 31 -9.32 16.15 0.51
N LYS A 32 -10.27 16.41 -0.39
CA LYS A 32 -10.02 17.19 -1.60
C LYS A 32 -9.51 18.59 -1.26
N ARG A 33 -10.12 19.26 -0.28
CA ARG A 33 -9.68 20.57 0.22
C ARG A 33 -8.27 20.55 0.82
N ILE A 34 -7.92 19.48 1.55
CA ILE A 34 -6.59 19.30 2.15
C ILE A 34 -5.54 19.05 1.06
N LEU A 35 -5.83 18.11 0.16
CA LEU A 35 -4.90 17.62 -0.86
C LEU A 35 -4.73 18.56 -2.05
N SER A 36 -5.68 19.48 -2.28
CA SER A 36 -5.56 20.52 -3.32
C SER A 36 -4.56 21.62 -2.96
N THR A 37 -4.01 21.62 -1.75
CA THR A 37 -2.96 22.58 -1.37
C THR A 37 -1.62 22.14 -1.95
N ALA A 38 -0.97 23.05 -2.70
CA ALA A 38 0.24 22.74 -3.47
C ALA A 38 1.36 22.10 -2.62
N ASP A 39 1.44 22.45 -1.33
CA ASP A 39 2.50 21.99 -0.44
C ASP A 39 2.33 20.54 0.04
N PHE A 40 1.11 19.96 -0.02
CA PHE A 40 0.85 18.68 0.65
C PHE A 40 1.65 17.53 0.01
N PHE A 41 1.63 17.46 -1.32
CA PHE A 41 2.39 16.47 -2.06
C PHE A 41 3.80 16.93 -2.44
N MET A 42 4.10 18.23 -2.51
CA MET A 42 5.49 18.69 -2.75
C MET A 42 6.46 18.27 -1.64
N ARG A 43 5.94 17.95 -0.44
CA ARG A 43 6.73 17.39 0.66
C ARG A 43 6.98 15.89 0.56
N GLN A 44 6.34 15.22 -0.40
CA GLN A 44 6.50 13.80 -0.68
C GLN A 44 7.24 13.68 -2.01
N ASN A 45 8.14 12.71 -2.13
CA ASN A 45 8.74 12.39 -3.43
C ASN A 45 7.65 11.87 -4.39
N THR A 46 8.04 11.34 -5.55
CA THR A 46 7.08 10.74 -6.48
C THR A 46 6.19 9.67 -5.81
N PHE A 47 6.73 8.91 -4.86
CA PHE A 47 6.01 7.96 -4.02
C PHE A 47 5.80 8.52 -2.60
N ILE A 48 4.78 8.01 -1.91
CA ILE A 48 4.50 8.34 -0.51
C ILE A 48 5.31 7.40 0.38
N GLU A 49 6.26 7.94 1.14
CA GLU A 49 7.12 7.17 2.05
C GLU A 49 6.80 7.44 3.52
N ASP A 50 6.32 8.64 3.84
CA ASP A 50 5.98 9.05 5.19
C ASP A 50 4.46 9.08 5.38
N GLN A 51 3.90 7.97 5.86
CA GLN A 51 2.48 7.89 6.23
C GLN A 51 2.12 8.78 7.44
N ALA A 52 3.05 9.10 8.34
CA ALA A 52 2.74 9.84 9.56
C ALA A 52 2.26 11.28 9.27
N LEU A 53 2.68 11.86 8.13
CA LEU A 53 2.24 13.18 7.67
C LEU A 53 0.75 13.23 7.26
N TRP A 54 0.10 12.08 7.12
CA TRP A 54 -1.27 11.98 6.61
C TRP A 54 -2.35 12.08 7.70
N GLY A 55 -2.00 12.50 8.91
CA GLY A 55 -2.93 12.54 10.06
C GLY A 55 -4.11 13.50 9.90
N LYS A 56 -4.02 14.47 8.98
CA LYS A 56 -5.14 15.37 8.64
C LYS A 56 -6.11 14.77 7.63
N VAL A 57 -5.67 13.82 6.82
CA VAL A 57 -6.48 13.20 5.76
C VAL A 57 -7.39 12.15 6.39
N LYS A 58 -8.71 12.31 6.20
CA LYS A 58 -9.76 11.48 6.76
C LYS A 58 -9.81 10.11 6.12
N PHE A 59 -9.97 9.08 6.93
CA PHE A 59 -10.20 7.72 6.48
C PHE A 59 -10.81 6.89 7.60
N GLY A 60 -11.98 6.30 7.36
CA GLY A 60 -12.70 5.56 8.38
C GLY A 60 -13.38 6.45 9.43
N THR A 61 -14.20 5.83 10.27
CA THR A 61 -14.92 6.49 11.37
C THR A 61 -14.61 5.86 12.73
N GLY A 62 -13.52 5.10 12.81
CA GLY A 62 -12.99 4.53 14.04
C GLY A 62 -12.39 5.59 14.96
N LYS A 63 -11.81 5.13 16.08
CA LYS A 63 -11.13 6.01 17.04
C LYS A 63 -9.95 6.74 16.37
N HIS A 64 -9.27 6.06 15.45
CA HIS A 64 -8.11 6.57 14.73
C HIS A 64 -8.43 6.85 13.25
N GLY A 65 -9.59 7.46 12.97
CA GLY A 65 -10.12 7.68 11.61
C GLY A 65 -9.32 8.67 10.74
N ASN A 66 -8.08 8.33 10.40
CA ASN A 66 -7.23 9.07 9.48
C ASN A 66 -6.21 8.15 8.77
N MET A 67 -5.62 8.68 7.70
CA MET A 67 -4.66 7.97 6.86
C MET A 67 -3.29 7.73 7.52
N ALA A 68 -2.91 8.49 8.56
CA ALA A 68 -1.65 8.21 9.26
C ALA A 68 -1.71 6.92 10.09
N TYR A 69 -2.88 6.52 10.57
CA TYR A 69 -3.04 5.29 11.35
C TYR A 69 -3.48 4.10 10.49
N SER A 70 -4.47 4.30 9.61
CA SER A 70 -5.14 3.21 8.88
C SER A 70 -4.99 3.29 7.36
N GLY A 71 -4.03 4.06 6.86
CA GLY A 71 -3.90 4.37 5.44
C GLY A 71 -2.91 3.51 4.66
N CYS A 72 -2.16 2.60 5.29
CA CYS A 72 -1.05 1.90 4.64
C CYS A 72 -1.48 1.13 3.39
N GLU A 73 -2.65 0.46 3.42
CA GLU A 73 -3.19 -0.22 2.23
C GLU A 73 -3.52 0.76 1.09
N VAL A 74 -4.14 1.89 1.42
CA VAL A 74 -4.54 2.90 0.45
C VAL A 74 -3.30 3.55 -0.19
N ILE A 75 -2.29 3.85 0.63
CA ILE A 75 -0.98 4.36 0.19
C ILE A 75 -0.26 3.35 -0.70
N ALA A 76 -0.25 2.07 -0.33
CA ALA A 76 0.36 1.02 -1.14
C ALA A 76 -0.29 0.93 -2.53
N VAL A 77 -1.62 1.01 -2.60
CA VAL A 77 -2.34 1.05 -3.88
C VAL A 77 -2.02 2.32 -4.66
N PHE A 78 -1.99 3.48 -4.01
CA PHE A 78 -1.62 4.74 -4.66
C PHE A 78 -0.22 4.65 -5.27
N ASN A 79 0.78 4.21 -4.50
CA ASN A 79 2.16 4.05 -4.98
C ASN A 79 2.24 3.06 -6.14
N ALA A 80 1.51 1.94 -6.08
CA ALA A 80 1.44 0.98 -7.18
C ALA A 80 0.87 1.61 -8.46
N LEU A 81 -0.21 2.39 -8.37
CA LEU A 81 -0.80 3.09 -9.52
C LEU A 81 0.13 4.16 -10.09
N ILE A 82 0.87 4.88 -9.24
CA ILE A 82 1.92 5.83 -9.67
C ILE A 82 3.02 5.09 -10.45
N ALA A 83 3.51 3.96 -9.93
CA ALA A 83 4.54 3.17 -10.58
C ALA A 83 4.10 2.70 -11.98
N ILE A 84 2.88 2.14 -12.09
CA ILE A 84 2.31 1.69 -13.37
C ILE A 84 2.16 2.85 -14.36
N LYS A 85 1.65 4.00 -13.91
CA LYS A 85 1.49 5.18 -14.79
C LYS A 85 2.83 5.70 -15.28
N ARG A 86 3.87 5.70 -14.45
CA ARG A 86 5.24 6.10 -14.84
C ARG A 86 5.84 5.15 -15.88
N GLN A 87 5.67 3.84 -15.70
CA GLN A 87 6.10 2.83 -16.67
C GLN A 87 5.41 3.01 -18.03
N ASN A 88 4.17 3.49 -18.02
CA ASN A 88 3.41 3.85 -19.22
C ASN A 88 3.64 5.31 -19.68
N HIS A 89 4.66 5.99 -19.15
CA HIS A 89 5.01 7.38 -19.48
C HIS A 89 3.86 8.41 -19.35
N VAL A 90 2.89 8.14 -18.46
CA VAL A 90 1.77 9.04 -18.19
C VAL A 90 2.22 10.14 -17.23
N GLN A 91 2.14 11.40 -17.66
CA GLN A 91 2.40 12.54 -16.79
C GLN A 91 1.27 12.71 -15.78
N ILE A 92 1.63 12.92 -14.51
CA ILE A 92 0.69 13.10 -13.41
C ILE A 92 1.11 14.36 -12.66
N ASN A 93 0.24 15.37 -12.67
CA ASN A 93 0.42 16.55 -11.84
C ASN A 93 -0.23 16.35 -10.45
N GLU A 94 -0.02 17.32 -9.56
CA GLU A 94 -0.52 17.23 -8.19
C GLU A 94 -2.05 17.19 -8.08
N GLY A 95 -2.77 17.85 -8.99
CA GLY A 95 -4.23 17.77 -9.03
C GLY A 95 -4.72 16.34 -9.29
N ILE A 96 -4.12 15.66 -10.27
CA ILE A 96 -4.46 14.26 -10.58
C ILE A 96 -4.08 13.34 -9.41
N ARG A 97 -2.95 13.59 -8.73
CA ARG A 97 -2.54 12.83 -7.53
C ARG A 97 -3.56 12.98 -6.41
N ALA A 98 -4.00 14.22 -6.14
CA ALA A 98 -5.02 14.50 -5.14
C ALA A 98 -6.36 13.80 -5.45
N ASP A 99 -6.86 13.93 -6.68
CA ASP A 99 -8.11 13.30 -7.10
C ASP A 99 -8.02 11.76 -7.04
N MET A 100 -6.89 11.18 -7.45
CA MET A 100 -6.67 9.74 -7.37
C MET A 100 -6.66 9.25 -5.92
N MET A 101 -5.99 9.95 -5.01
CA MET A 101 -5.98 9.60 -3.59
C MET A 101 -7.38 9.73 -2.96
N CYS A 102 -8.12 10.80 -3.26
CA CYS A 102 -9.49 10.96 -2.78
C CYS A 102 -10.41 9.84 -3.30
N GLY A 103 -10.28 9.48 -4.58
CA GLY A 103 -11.04 8.37 -5.17
C GLY A 103 -10.70 7.01 -4.57
N LEU A 104 -9.43 6.77 -4.22
CA LEU A 104 -9.01 5.54 -3.52
C LEU A 104 -9.61 5.47 -2.11
N ILE A 105 -9.52 6.56 -1.34
CA ILE A 105 -10.11 6.66 -0.01
C ILE A 105 -11.61 6.37 -0.08
N GLU A 106 -12.33 7.07 -0.95
CA GLU A 106 -13.77 6.86 -1.14
C GLU A 106 -14.08 5.41 -1.52
N ALA A 107 -13.34 4.83 -2.47
CA ALA A 107 -13.58 3.47 -2.93
C ALA A 107 -13.45 2.44 -1.80
N PHE A 108 -12.43 2.58 -0.95
CA PHE A 108 -12.21 1.65 0.15
C PHE A 108 -13.14 1.90 1.34
N GLU A 109 -13.50 3.15 1.64
CA GLU A 109 -14.53 3.46 2.64
C GLU A 109 -15.90 2.91 2.25
N ARG A 110 -16.25 2.97 0.95
CA ARG A 110 -17.47 2.35 0.41
C ARG A 110 -17.42 0.84 0.53
N ARG A 111 -16.25 0.24 0.27
CA ARG A 111 -16.10 -1.22 0.24
C ARG A 111 -14.65 -1.62 0.46
N GLY A 112 -14.34 -2.05 1.69
CA GLY A 112 -13.07 -2.71 2.00
C GLY A 112 -12.50 -2.38 3.36
N VAL A 113 -12.94 -1.27 3.97
CA VAL A 113 -12.58 -0.92 5.35
C VAL A 113 -12.89 -2.05 6.33
N VAL A 114 -11.97 -2.29 7.27
CA VAL A 114 -12.14 -3.26 8.36
C VAL A 114 -12.44 -2.50 9.65
N ARG A 115 -13.52 -2.90 10.35
CA ARG A 115 -14.00 -2.27 11.59
C ARG A 115 -14.13 -0.74 11.45
N ARG A 116 -14.82 -0.30 10.40
CA ARG A 116 -14.99 1.13 10.04
C ARG A 116 -13.67 1.89 9.85
N GLY A 117 -12.62 1.19 9.40
CA GLY A 117 -11.30 1.75 9.14
C GLY A 117 -10.37 1.73 10.36
N GLU A 118 -10.76 1.16 11.50
CA GLU A 118 -9.86 1.00 12.65
C GLU A 118 -8.69 0.05 12.34
N PHE A 119 -8.90 -0.93 11.45
CA PHE A 119 -7.87 -1.91 11.05
C PHE A 119 -7.51 -1.78 9.56
N GLY A 120 -7.60 -0.56 9.01
CA GLY A 120 -7.26 -0.32 7.60
C GLY A 120 -8.23 -0.97 6.61
N VAL A 121 -7.68 -1.50 5.51
CA VAL A 121 -8.41 -2.15 4.43
C VAL A 121 -8.11 -3.65 4.38
N ALA A 122 -9.12 -4.49 4.13
CA ALA A 122 -8.88 -5.92 3.95
C ALA A 122 -8.00 -6.16 2.71
N PRO A 123 -6.91 -6.94 2.77
CA PRO A 123 -6.00 -7.15 1.64
C PRO A 123 -6.69 -7.74 0.39
N THR A 124 -7.74 -8.52 0.57
CA THR A 124 -8.54 -9.05 -0.54
C THR A 124 -9.35 -7.96 -1.26
N SER A 125 -9.73 -6.89 -0.56
CA SER A 125 -10.41 -5.73 -1.15
C SER A 125 -9.48 -4.92 -2.04
N ILE A 126 -8.17 -4.89 -1.77
CA ILE A 126 -7.16 -4.31 -2.67
C ILE A 126 -7.16 -5.04 -4.01
N ARG A 127 -7.04 -6.37 -3.99
CA ARG A 127 -7.10 -7.20 -5.20
C ARG A 127 -8.40 -6.97 -5.96
N ASP A 128 -9.54 -6.99 -5.27
CA ASP A 128 -10.84 -6.78 -5.90
C ASP A 128 -10.95 -5.37 -6.52
N TYR A 129 -10.41 -4.33 -5.88
CA TYR A 129 -10.34 -2.97 -6.41
C TYR A 129 -9.51 -2.91 -7.70
N LEU A 130 -8.27 -3.42 -7.67
CA LEU A 130 -7.36 -3.39 -8.81
C LEU A 130 -7.96 -4.14 -10.02
N LYS A 131 -8.54 -5.33 -9.80
CA LYS A 131 -9.20 -6.11 -10.85
C LYS A 131 -10.42 -5.40 -11.45
N ARG A 132 -11.26 -4.76 -10.62
CA ARG A 132 -12.41 -3.98 -11.11
C ARG A 132 -11.99 -2.76 -11.93
N ASN A 133 -10.78 -2.26 -11.72
CA ASN A 133 -10.20 -1.15 -12.49
C ASN A 133 -9.35 -1.64 -13.67
N GLY A 134 -9.52 -2.90 -14.10
CA GLY A 134 -8.94 -3.43 -15.34
C GLY A 134 -7.48 -3.88 -15.26
N LEU A 135 -6.87 -3.88 -14.07
CA LEU A 135 -5.50 -4.36 -13.89
C LEU A 135 -5.46 -5.89 -13.74
N ASN A 136 -4.45 -6.51 -14.32
CA ASN A 136 -4.21 -7.93 -14.10
C ASN A 136 -3.47 -8.12 -12.78
N VAL A 137 -4.06 -8.91 -11.88
CA VAL A 137 -3.55 -9.11 -10.52
C VAL A 137 -3.44 -10.60 -10.23
N ARG A 138 -2.23 -11.03 -9.91
CA ARG A 138 -1.89 -12.41 -9.53
C ARG A 138 -1.44 -12.46 -8.07
N VAL A 139 -1.82 -13.52 -7.37
CA VAL A 139 -1.33 -13.82 -6.02
C VAL A 139 -0.10 -14.70 -6.14
N TYR A 140 0.96 -14.36 -5.43
CA TYR A 140 2.21 -15.11 -5.42
C TYR A 140 2.33 -15.96 -4.15
N ASP A 141 2.84 -17.18 -4.30
CA ASP A 141 3.19 -18.04 -3.18
C ASP A 141 4.71 -18.08 -2.90
N LYS A 142 5.10 -18.84 -1.87
CA LYS A 142 6.50 -18.91 -1.42
C LYS A 142 7.42 -19.56 -2.46
N LYS A 143 6.90 -20.51 -3.23
CA LYS A 143 7.69 -21.21 -4.25
C LYS A 143 7.97 -20.26 -5.41
N GLU A 144 6.94 -19.56 -5.87
CA GLU A 144 7.09 -18.57 -6.94
C GLU A 144 8.04 -17.42 -6.56
N ILE A 145 8.02 -16.98 -5.30
CA ILE A 145 8.98 -16.00 -4.76
C ILE A 145 10.41 -16.56 -4.75
N ALA A 146 10.59 -17.83 -4.37
CA ALA A 146 11.90 -18.48 -4.32
C ALA A 146 12.46 -18.80 -5.72
N ASP A 147 11.59 -18.98 -6.71
CA ASP A 147 11.95 -19.29 -8.09
C ASP A 147 12.47 -18.04 -8.85
N ASP A 148 12.31 -16.83 -8.31
CA ASP A 148 12.81 -15.56 -8.90
C ASP A 148 14.26 -15.19 -8.49
N LYS A 149 15.06 -16.15 -8.02
CA LYS A 149 16.45 -15.84 -7.59
C LYS A 149 17.24 -15.09 -8.67
N GLY A 150 17.76 -13.93 -8.29
CA GLY A 150 18.55 -13.05 -9.16
C GLY A 150 17.75 -12.36 -10.27
N ASN A 151 16.45 -12.13 -10.08
CA ASN A 151 15.63 -11.27 -10.95
C ASN A 151 15.48 -11.76 -12.40
N LYS A 152 15.65 -13.08 -12.63
CA LYS A 152 15.76 -13.66 -13.97
C LYS A 152 14.41 -13.93 -14.64
N ASN A 153 13.30 -13.78 -13.92
CA ASN A 153 11.98 -14.03 -14.48
C ASN A 153 11.45 -12.76 -15.17
N GLU A 154 11.65 -12.68 -16.49
CA GLU A 154 11.17 -11.57 -17.32
C GLU A 154 9.63 -11.44 -17.33
N ASN A 155 8.91 -12.53 -17.06
CA ASN A 155 7.45 -12.53 -16.97
C ASN A 155 6.94 -12.03 -15.62
N MET A 156 7.85 -11.70 -14.70
CA MET A 156 7.45 -11.28 -13.38
C MET A 156 7.08 -9.79 -13.38
N PRO A 157 5.95 -9.40 -12.74
CA PRO A 157 5.52 -8.03 -12.63
C PRO A 157 6.60 -7.11 -12.07
N SER A 158 6.51 -5.85 -12.45
CA SER A 158 7.38 -4.80 -11.95
C SER A 158 6.81 -4.11 -10.69
N VAL A 159 5.56 -4.41 -10.32
CA VAL A 159 4.87 -3.78 -9.19
C VAL A 159 4.16 -4.83 -8.35
N PHE A 160 4.34 -4.74 -7.03
CA PHE A 160 3.70 -5.62 -6.06
C PHE A 160 3.12 -4.84 -4.90
N ILE A 161 2.15 -5.47 -4.23
CA ILE A 161 1.66 -5.04 -2.92
C ILE A 161 1.83 -6.22 -1.96
N ALA A 162 2.56 -6.00 -0.87
CA ALA A 162 2.80 -7.00 0.16
C ALA A 162 2.09 -6.60 1.45
N THR A 163 1.29 -7.51 1.98
CA THR A 163 0.72 -7.43 3.33
C THR A 163 1.44 -8.46 4.20
N PHE A 164 1.91 -8.06 5.38
CA PHE A 164 2.72 -8.90 6.26
C PHE A 164 2.53 -8.52 7.73
N TYR A 165 2.89 -9.43 8.63
CA TYR A 165 3.06 -9.10 10.05
C TYR A 165 4.40 -8.43 10.25
N ASN A 166 4.45 -7.30 10.97
CA ASN A 166 5.71 -6.62 11.29
C ASN A 166 6.66 -7.52 12.08
N HIS A 167 6.12 -8.39 12.94
CA HIS A 167 6.86 -9.42 13.67
C HIS A 167 6.10 -10.75 13.64
N ALA A 168 6.73 -11.83 13.17
CA ALA A 168 6.12 -13.12 12.94
C ALA A 168 5.49 -13.76 14.20
N LEU A 169 6.09 -13.48 15.37
CA LEU A 169 5.69 -14.02 16.66
C LEU A 169 4.85 -13.06 17.52
N ASP A 170 4.68 -11.80 17.11
CA ASP A 170 3.92 -10.81 17.88
C ASP A 170 2.87 -10.11 17.02
N ILE A 171 1.64 -10.61 17.11
CA ILE A 171 0.49 -10.09 16.38
C ILE A 171 0.04 -8.71 16.87
N THR A 172 0.50 -8.26 18.05
CA THR A 172 0.18 -6.93 18.58
C THR A 172 0.96 -5.83 17.88
N GLU A 173 2.06 -6.19 17.19
CA GLU A 173 2.84 -5.28 16.37
C GLU A 173 2.23 -4.96 15.00
N GLN A 174 0.97 -5.36 14.80
CA GLN A 174 0.11 -5.03 13.68
C GLN A 174 0.53 -5.64 12.34
N ILE A 175 -0.44 -5.65 11.44
CA ILE A 175 -0.27 -5.99 10.03
C ILE A 175 0.09 -4.70 9.31
N HIS A 176 1.06 -4.77 8.41
CA HIS A 176 1.45 -3.66 7.55
C HIS A 176 1.29 -4.03 6.08
N THR A 177 1.03 -3.02 5.25
CA THR A 177 0.90 -3.17 3.79
C THR A 177 1.78 -2.15 3.08
N VAL A 178 2.62 -2.62 2.16
CA VAL A 178 3.59 -1.81 1.42
C VAL A 178 3.48 -2.03 -0.08
N CYS A 179 3.96 -1.06 -0.85
CA CYS A 179 4.18 -1.20 -2.29
C CYS A 179 5.62 -1.60 -2.55
N ILE A 180 5.87 -2.51 -3.49
CA ILE A 180 7.20 -2.90 -3.94
C ILE A 180 7.29 -2.61 -5.44
N THR A 181 8.36 -1.96 -5.88
CA THR A 181 8.62 -1.73 -7.30
C THR A 181 9.95 -2.33 -7.72
N LYS A 182 9.98 -2.98 -8.89
CA LYS A 182 11.19 -3.40 -9.60
C LYS A 182 11.62 -2.27 -10.52
N GLU A 183 12.75 -1.66 -10.21
CA GLU A 183 13.44 -0.71 -11.06
C GLU A 183 14.67 -1.38 -11.70
N LYS A 184 15.40 -0.65 -12.55
CA LYS A 184 16.62 -1.16 -13.20
C LYS A 184 17.66 -1.63 -12.17
N GLU A 185 17.77 -0.91 -11.06
CA GLU A 185 18.78 -1.14 -10.02
C GLU A 185 18.34 -2.16 -8.96
N GLY A 186 17.16 -2.77 -9.10
CA GLY A 186 16.63 -3.78 -8.19
C GLY A 186 15.24 -3.46 -7.65
N PHE A 187 14.85 -4.15 -6.59
CA PHE A 187 13.57 -3.96 -5.93
C PHE A 187 13.65 -2.95 -4.78
N PHE A 188 12.62 -2.12 -4.67
CA PHE A 188 12.46 -1.13 -3.62
C PHE A 188 11.11 -1.28 -2.93
N ILE A 189 11.10 -1.08 -1.61
CA ILE A 189 9.90 -1.11 -0.77
C ILE A 189 9.54 0.33 -0.41
N HIS A 190 8.27 0.69 -0.60
CA HIS A 190 7.74 2.01 -0.32
C HIS A 190 6.80 2.00 0.88
N ASN A 191 6.79 3.08 1.65
CA ASN A 191 6.04 3.22 2.90
C ASN A 191 6.41 2.14 3.95
N SER A 192 7.68 1.78 4.07
CA SER A 192 8.14 0.75 5.03
C SER A 192 8.63 1.31 6.37
N TYR A 193 8.33 2.58 6.67
CA TYR A 193 8.88 3.33 7.81
C TYR A 193 10.41 3.41 7.87
N ASN A 194 11.09 3.20 6.73
CA ASN A 194 12.53 3.29 6.63
C ASN A 194 12.99 4.74 6.76
N ARG A 195 13.96 5.00 7.65
CA ARG A 195 14.49 6.34 7.91
C ARG A 195 15.84 6.53 7.21
N GLY A 196 15.89 7.48 6.30
CA GLY A 196 17.11 7.89 5.61
C GLY A 196 18.05 8.76 6.47
N ALA A 197 19.19 9.13 5.89
CA ALA A 197 20.31 9.79 6.57
C ALA A 197 19.99 11.17 7.21
N ALA A 198 18.88 11.81 6.81
CA ALA A 198 18.44 13.10 7.35
C ALA A 198 17.21 12.99 8.27
N GLY A 199 16.82 11.78 8.68
CA GLY A 199 15.58 11.54 9.43
C GLY A 199 14.31 11.65 8.58
N THR A 200 14.45 11.80 7.27
CA THR A 200 13.37 11.69 6.28
C THR A 200 13.00 10.23 6.05
N TYR A 201 11.73 9.94 5.80
CA TYR A 201 11.35 8.61 5.34
C TYR A 201 11.66 8.43 3.85
N ASP A 202 12.19 7.27 3.50
CA ASP A 202 12.63 6.95 2.14
C ASP A 202 12.25 5.52 1.77
N LYS A 203 12.34 5.18 0.48
CA LYS A 203 12.24 3.81 0.01
C LYS A 203 13.30 2.93 0.69
N LYS A 204 13.03 1.64 0.84
CA LYS A 204 13.95 0.65 1.40
C LYS A 204 14.45 -0.29 0.29
N PRO A 205 15.78 -0.47 0.13
CA PRO A 205 16.85 0.23 0.83
C PRO A 205 16.95 1.70 0.40
N SER A 206 17.56 2.55 1.25
CA SER A 206 17.85 3.97 0.91
C SER A 206 19.03 4.15 -0.04
N SER A 207 19.65 3.07 -0.50
CA SER A 207 20.73 3.11 -1.49
C SER A 207 20.19 3.22 -2.92
N ASP A 208 21.03 3.65 -3.85
CA ASP A 208 20.70 3.63 -5.28
C ASP A 208 20.55 2.21 -5.84
N LYS A 209 21.21 1.22 -5.20
CA LYS A 209 21.03 -0.21 -5.49
C LYS A 209 19.89 -0.77 -4.66
N GLY A 210 18.92 -1.39 -5.31
CA GLY A 210 17.80 -2.09 -4.67
C GLY A 210 18.16 -3.52 -4.28
N TYR A 211 17.18 -4.23 -3.72
CA TYR A 211 17.30 -5.67 -3.46
C TYR A 211 17.39 -6.45 -4.78
N GLU A 212 18.16 -7.53 -4.78
CA GLU A 212 18.44 -8.28 -6.00
C GLU A 212 17.25 -9.13 -6.43
N ASP A 213 16.51 -9.70 -5.48
CA ASP A 213 15.34 -10.52 -5.77
C ASP A 213 14.21 -10.36 -4.74
N LEU A 214 13.06 -10.92 -5.09
CA LEU A 214 11.87 -10.83 -4.26
C LEU A 214 12.02 -11.59 -2.93
N SER A 215 12.83 -12.64 -2.86
CA SER A 215 13.09 -13.33 -1.59
C SER A 215 13.82 -12.40 -0.61
N GLU A 216 14.81 -11.66 -1.08
CA GLU A 216 15.52 -10.65 -0.30
C GLU A 216 14.55 -9.55 0.17
N VAL A 217 13.67 -9.06 -0.71
CA VAL A 217 12.63 -8.09 -0.35
C VAL A 217 11.74 -8.60 0.79
N ILE A 218 11.22 -9.83 0.67
CA ILE A 218 10.31 -10.40 1.66
C ILE A 218 10.97 -10.52 3.04
N ASN A 219 12.26 -10.87 3.07
CA ASN A 219 13.03 -10.95 4.32
C ASN A 219 13.30 -9.58 4.94
N ASN A 220 13.19 -8.49 4.17
CA ASN A 220 13.49 -7.13 4.59
C ASN A 220 12.26 -6.20 4.70
N LEU A 221 11.04 -6.75 4.63
CA LEU A 221 9.78 -5.99 4.75
C LEU A 221 9.67 -5.21 6.07
N SER A 222 10.32 -5.67 7.13
CA SER A 222 10.39 -5.07 8.45
C SER A 222 11.85 -5.10 8.93
N ASP A 223 12.19 -4.30 9.93
CA ASP A 223 13.49 -4.37 10.63
C ASP A 223 13.52 -5.49 11.70
N LYS A 224 12.44 -6.28 11.77
CA LYS A 224 12.26 -7.42 12.67
C LYS A 224 12.24 -8.72 11.84
N GLU A 225 11.51 -9.74 12.30
CA GLU A 225 11.25 -10.98 11.55
C GLU A 225 9.87 -10.91 10.88
N PRO A 226 9.73 -10.34 9.67
CA PRO A 226 8.43 -10.21 9.03
C PRO A 226 7.87 -11.57 8.60
N LYS A 227 6.54 -11.70 8.63
CA LYS A 227 5.85 -12.87 8.07
C LYS A 227 4.85 -12.43 7.00
N LEU A 228 5.15 -12.78 5.75
CA LEU A 228 4.28 -12.50 4.61
C LEU A 228 2.90 -13.16 4.78
N ILE A 229 1.84 -12.34 4.67
CA ILE A 229 0.44 -12.76 4.68
C ILE A 229 -0.07 -12.87 3.24
N TYR A 230 0.22 -11.88 2.42
CA TYR A 230 -0.31 -11.77 1.06
C TYR A 230 0.63 -11.00 0.15
N LEU A 231 0.90 -11.53 -1.04
CA LEU A 231 1.66 -10.84 -2.08
C LEU A 231 0.84 -10.81 -3.36
N LEU A 232 0.59 -9.60 -3.85
CA LEU A 232 -0.07 -9.33 -5.12
C LEU A 232 0.97 -8.80 -6.11
N GLY A 233 1.12 -9.44 -7.26
CA GLY A 233 1.83 -8.86 -8.41
C GLY A 233 0.84 -8.28 -9.40
N ILE A 234 1.18 -7.12 -9.96
CA ILE A 234 0.28 -6.29 -10.78
C ILE A 234 0.93 -6.03 -12.14
N SER A 235 0.22 -6.37 -13.22
CA SER A 235 0.64 -6.21 -14.62
C SER A 235 -0.46 -5.55 -15.44
#